data_AF-A0A6I7MRW1-F1
#
_entry.id   AF-A0A6I7MRW1-F1
#
_cell.length_a   1.000
_cell.length_b   1.000
_cell.length_c   1.000
_cell.angle_alpha   90.00
_cell.angle_beta   90.00
_cell.angle_gamma   90.00
#
_symmetry.space_group_name_H-M   'P 1'
#
loop_
_entity.id
_entity.type
_entity.pdbx_description
1 polymer ?
#
loop_
_entity_poly.entity_id
_entity_poly.type
_entity_poly.pdbx_seq_one_letter_code
_entity_poly.pdbx_strand_id
1 'polypeptide(L)'
;MKTQIFTLLFSLCIGLLSAQTFTTFTTQNGIPSLFPTETVKTVAPNTKNVYSSNNGIPDIFPNQIIKTNPNTGTKSVYNTSNGIPEITAAQVMKPNTFGGYDVFDTSNGIPNISPSQSIKSNPQGGFDIFPTQNGIPAMTPSQSIHPNIQGFDVIQYNNGIPELFPSKVIKVKDKP
;
A
#
# COMPACT_ATOMS: atom_id res chain seq x y z
N MET A 1 14.02 5.01 17.41
CA MET A 1 13.60 3.90 16.56
C MET A 1 12.28 4.26 15.89
N LYS A 2 12.30 4.71 14.63
CA LYS A 2 11.09 5.05 13.85
C LYS A 2 11.32 4.59 12.42
N THR A 3 11.09 3.31 12.14
CA THR A 3 11.31 2.76 10.79
C THR A 3 10.40 1.57 10.51
N GLN A 4 9.11 1.69 10.77
CA GLN A 4 8.10 0.69 10.35
C GLN A 4 7.00 1.27 9.45
N ILE A 5 7.11 2.54 9.05
CA ILE A 5 6.09 3.23 8.23
C ILE A 5 6.19 2.84 6.74
N PHE A 6 7.28 2.21 6.30
CA PHE A 6 7.59 2.05 4.87
C PHE A 6 6.94 0.84 4.16
N THR A 7 6.47 -0.18 4.88
CA THR A 7 5.99 -1.41 4.23
C THR A 7 4.55 -1.32 3.73
N LEU A 8 3.84 -0.27 4.14
CA LEU A 8 2.38 -0.22 4.17
C LEU A 8 1.65 0.17 2.89
N LEU A 9 2.32 0.94 2.03
CA LEU A 9 1.64 1.72 1.00
C LEU A 9 1.05 0.88 -0.13
N PHE A 10 1.36 -0.41 -0.16
CA PHE A 10 1.10 -1.26 -1.31
C PHE A 10 -0.29 -1.88 -1.33
N SER A 11 -0.84 -2.14 -0.14
CA SER A 11 -2.20 -2.66 0.11
C SER A 11 -3.31 -1.66 -0.23
N LEU A 12 -2.91 -0.45 -0.58
CA LEU A 12 -3.64 0.78 -0.33
C LEU A 12 -4.29 1.35 -1.60
N CYS A 13 -3.55 1.24 -2.71
CA CYS A 13 -3.89 1.84 -4.00
C CYS A 13 -4.77 0.96 -4.87
N ILE A 14 -4.87 -0.34 -4.55
CA ILE A 14 -5.61 -1.29 -5.36
C ILE A 14 -7.10 -1.12 -5.05
N GLY A 15 -7.71 -0.19 -5.78
CA GLY A 15 -9.14 -0.11 -5.99
C GLY A 15 -9.60 -1.36 -6.71
N LEU A 16 -9.92 -2.41 -5.96
CA LEU A 16 -10.71 -3.52 -6.48
C LEU A 16 -11.86 -3.73 -5.48
N LEU A 17 -13.05 -3.44 -5.98
CA LEU A 17 -14.37 -3.61 -5.37
C LEU A 17 -14.72 -5.08 -5.10
N SER A 18 -13.74 -5.97 -5.05
CA SER A 18 -13.90 -7.41 -4.95
C SER A 18 -13.28 -7.96 -3.65
N ALA A 19 -13.81 -9.09 -3.20
CA ALA A 19 -13.32 -9.88 -2.09
C ALA A 19 -11.97 -10.56 -2.42
N GLN A 20 -10.97 -9.78 -2.82
CA GLN A 20 -9.66 -10.29 -3.19
C GLN A 20 -8.68 -10.25 -2.02
N THR A 21 -7.93 -11.33 -1.90
CA THR A 21 -6.76 -11.46 -1.06
C THR A 21 -5.50 -11.16 -1.86
N PHE A 22 -4.68 -10.25 -1.35
CA PHE A 22 -3.38 -9.91 -1.91
C PHE A 22 -2.27 -10.47 -1.02
N THR A 23 -1.23 -10.98 -1.64
CA THR A 23 -0.04 -11.48 -0.92
C THR A 23 1.20 -10.85 -1.52
N THR A 24 2.04 -10.29 -0.66
CA THR A 24 3.28 -9.62 -1.07
C THR A 24 4.45 -10.56 -0.82
N PHE A 25 5.36 -10.63 -1.78
CA PHE A 25 6.61 -11.38 -1.71
C PHE A 25 7.75 -10.40 -1.95
N THR A 26 8.81 -10.48 -1.14
CA THR A 26 10.07 -9.84 -1.49
C THR A 26 10.70 -10.57 -2.65
N THR A 27 11.58 -9.92 -3.38
CA THR A 27 12.31 -10.53 -4.48
C THR A 27 13.81 -10.39 -4.27
N GLN A 28 14.55 -11.30 -4.89
CA GLN A 28 15.98 -11.17 -5.09
C GLN A 28 16.27 -11.37 -6.57
N ASN A 29 16.82 -10.35 -7.22
CA ASN A 29 17.06 -10.34 -8.68
C ASN A 29 15.79 -10.68 -9.48
N GLY A 30 14.64 -10.17 -9.03
CA GLY A 30 13.34 -10.39 -9.69
C GLY A 30 12.67 -11.73 -9.38
N ILE A 31 13.33 -12.61 -8.61
CA ILE A 31 12.77 -13.90 -8.21
C ILE A 31 12.03 -13.73 -6.88
N PRO A 32 10.70 -13.94 -6.81
CA PRO A 32 9.95 -13.84 -5.56
C PRO A 32 10.38 -14.90 -4.53
N SER A 33 10.36 -14.53 -3.25
CA SER A 33 10.51 -15.47 -2.15
C SER A 33 9.45 -16.56 -2.19
N LEU A 34 9.76 -17.74 -1.65
CA LEU A 34 8.78 -18.82 -1.48
C LEU A 34 7.68 -18.45 -0.48
N PHE A 35 8.02 -17.61 0.49
CA PHE A 35 7.16 -17.23 1.60
C PHE A 35 6.68 -15.79 1.46
N PRO A 36 5.37 -15.51 1.59
CA PRO A 36 4.88 -14.14 1.60
C PRO A 36 5.35 -13.41 2.87
N THR A 37 5.48 -12.10 2.76
CA THR A 37 5.81 -11.21 3.88
C THR A 37 4.58 -10.50 4.43
N GLU A 38 3.57 -10.27 3.60
CA GLU A 38 2.33 -9.59 4.00
C GLU A 38 1.14 -10.18 3.25
N THR A 39 -0.02 -10.20 3.92
CA THR A 39 -1.29 -10.58 3.33
C THR A 39 -2.34 -9.52 3.63
N VAL A 40 -3.08 -9.10 2.61
CA VAL A 40 -4.21 -8.18 2.72
C VAL A 40 -5.48 -8.94 2.42
N LYS A 41 -6.43 -8.93 3.34
CA LYS A 41 -7.72 -9.60 3.18
C LYS A 41 -8.85 -8.60 3.29
N THR A 42 -9.78 -8.64 2.34
CA THR A 42 -11.08 -7.99 2.52
C THR A 42 -11.88 -8.81 3.53
N VAL A 43 -12.22 -8.22 4.68
CA VAL A 43 -12.93 -8.92 5.78
C VAL A 43 -14.37 -8.48 5.93
N ALA A 44 -14.70 -7.30 5.42
CA ALA A 44 -16.05 -6.75 5.34
C ALA A 44 -16.10 -5.74 4.20
N PRO A 45 -17.29 -5.30 3.74
CA PRO A 45 -17.40 -4.21 2.79
C PRO A 45 -16.56 -3.01 3.23
N ASN A 46 -15.76 -2.49 2.31
CA ASN A 46 -14.88 -1.34 2.54
C ASN A 46 -13.83 -1.51 3.66
N THR A 47 -13.61 -2.73 4.18
CA THR A 47 -12.67 -2.99 5.27
C THR A 47 -11.68 -4.07 4.87
N LYS A 48 -10.39 -3.73 4.97
CA LYS A 48 -9.29 -4.67 4.72
C LYS A 48 -8.44 -4.81 5.96
N ASN A 49 -8.05 -6.04 6.26
CA ASN A 49 -7.06 -6.35 7.29
C ASN A 49 -5.72 -6.64 6.62
N VAL A 50 -4.66 -6.06 7.15
CA VAL A 50 -3.28 -6.34 6.75
C VAL A 50 -2.65 -7.20 7.85
N TYR A 51 -2.00 -8.27 7.41
CA TYR A 51 -1.29 -9.22 8.27
C TYR A 51 0.17 -9.25 7.83
N SER A 52 1.08 -9.07 8.77
CA SER A 52 2.48 -9.43 8.55
C SER A 52 2.61 -10.95 8.56
N SER A 53 3.66 -11.46 7.94
CA SER A 53 3.96 -12.89 7.89
C SER A 53 5.41 -13.12 8.23
N ASN A 54 5.66 -14.09 9.09
CA ASN A 54 7.01 -14.55 9.40
C ASN A 54 7.19 -15.94 8.79
N ASN A 55 8.16 -16.08 7.89
CA ASN A 55 8.39 -17.32 7.12
C ASN A 55 7.11 -17.87 6.48
N GLY A 56 6.25 -16.97 5.98
CA GLY A 56 5.03 -17.32 5.25
C GLY A 56 3.84 -17.70 6.11
N ILE A 57 3.96 -17.67 7.42
CA ILE A 57 2.86 -17.84 8.37
C ILE A 57 2.34 -16.45 8.73
N PRO A 58 1.10 -16.09 8.35
CA PRO A 58 0.50 -14.82 8.74
C PRO A 58 0.27 -14.74 10.25
N ASP A 59 0.43 -13.54 10.81
CA ASP A 59 0.04 -13.27 12.19
C ASP A 59 -1.44 -13.58 12.42
N ILE A 60 -1.77 -14.00 13.64
CA ILE A 60 -3.15 -14.31 14.03
C ILE A 60 -4.02 -13.05 13.97
N PHE A 61 -3.48 -11.95 14.48
CA PHE A 61 -4.13 -10.65 14.47
C PHE A 61 -3.57 -9.80 13.33
N PRO A 62 -4.41 -8.98 12.67
CA PRO A 62 -3.87 -8.00 11.75
C PRO A 62 -2.92 -7.08 12.49
N ASN A 63 -1.90 -6.57 11.79
CA ASN A 63 -1.10 -5.45 12.27
C ASN A 63 -1.74 -4.11 11.90
N GLN A 64 -2.66 -4.11 10.92
CA GLN A 64 -3.43 -2.93 10.54
C GLN A 64 -4.80 -3.22 9.95
N ILE A 65 -5.66 -2.20 10.01
CA ILE A 65 -6.98 -2.18 9.39
C ILE A 65 -7.09 -0.95 8.50
N ILE A 66 -7.52 -1.16 7.26
CA ILE A 66 -7.80 -0.11 6.29
C ILE A 66 -9.31 -0.03 6.11
N LYS A 67 -9.89 1.13 6.39
CA LYS A 67 -11.31 1.42 6.16
C LYS A 67 -11.45 2.41 5.01
N THR A 68 -12.30 2.10 4.05
CA THR A 68 -12.65 2.99 2.93
C THR A 68 -14.00 3.65 3.22
N ASN A 69 -14.10 4.95 3.06
CA ASN A 69 -15.36 5.66 3.05
C ASN A 69 -16.01 5.45 1.66
N PRO A 70 -17.18 4.80 1.57
CA PRO A 70 -17.80 4.48 0.28
C PRO A 70 -18.27 5.72 -0.49
N ASN A 71 -18.53 6.84 0.19
CA ASN A 71 -19.04 8.05 -0.44
C ASN A 71 -17.91 8.91 -1.03
N THR A 72 -16.76 8.95 -0.35
CA THR A 72 -15.65 9.83 -0.74
C THR A 72 -14.47 9.09 -1.35
N GLY A 73 -14.42 7.76 -1.23
CA GLY A 73 -13.24 6.95 -1.57
C GLY A 73 -12.06 7.15 -0.62
N THR A 74 -12.18 8.01 0.41
CA THR A 74 -11.13 8.24 1.40
C THR A 74 -10.81 6.95 2.14
N LYS A 75 -9.53 6.64 2.29
CA LYS A 75 -9.08 5.48 3.05
C LYS A 75 -8.39 5.94 4.33
N SER A 76 -8.72 5.29 5.44
CA SER A 76 -8.12 5.50 6.74
C SER A 76 -7.42 4.23 7.17
N VAL A 77 -6.16 4.37 7.58
CA VAL A 77 -5.29 3.29 8.00
C VAL A 77 -5.13 3.35 9.50
N TYR A 78 -5.46 2.28 10.20
CA TYR A 78 -5.33 2.15 11.64
C TYR A 78 -4.26 1.11 11.93
N ASN A 79 -3.29 1.47 12.77
CA ASN A 79 -2.48 0.46 13.42
C ASN A 79 -3.36 -0.30 14.41
N THR A 80 -2.95 -1.52 14.75
CA THR A 80 -3.70 -2.34 15.68
C THR A 80 -2.79 -2.90 16.77
N SER A 81 -3.34 -3.04 17.97
CA SER A 81 -2.75 -3.82 19.05
C SER A 81 -3.62 -5.05 19.28
N ASN A 82 -3.07 -6.25 19.08
CA ASN A 82 -3.81 -7.52 19.15
C ASN A 82 -5.09 -7.52 18.29
N GLY A 83 -5.03 -6.92 17.10
CA GLY A 83 -6.13 -6.85 16.15
C GLY A 83 -7.20 -5.78 16.45
N ILE A 84 -7.06 -5.06 17.57
CA ILE A 84 -7.94 -3.94 17.91
C ILE A 84 -7.36 -2.67 17.27
N PRO A 85 -8.10 -1.96 16.40
CA PRO A 85 -7.62 -0.74 15.79
C PRO A 85 -7.45 0.36 16.84
N GLU A 86 -6.41 1.16 16.67
CA GLU A 86 -6.26 2.43 17.38
C GLU A 86 -7.47 3.33 17.13
N ILE A 87 -7.76 4.22 18.09
CA ILE A 87 -8.88 5.16 18.00
C ILE A 87 -8.67 6.11 16.81
N THR A 88 -7.44 6.53 16.60
CA THR A 88 -7.04 7.45 15.54
C THR A 88 -6.36 6.70 14.41
N ALA A 89 -6.71 7.04 13.16
CA ALA A 89 -5.97 6.55 12.01
C ALA A 89 -4.52 7.04 12.10
N ALA A 90 -3.56 6.21 11.71
CA ALA A 90 -2.16 6.60 11.54
C ALA A 90 -1.95 7.38 10.23
N GLN A 91 -2.71 7.01 9.19
CA GLN A 91 -2.67 7.66 7.89
C GLN A 91 -4.07 7.81 7.29
N VAL A 92 -4.27 8.90 6.56
CA VAL A 92 -5.49 9.18 5.79
C VAL A 92 -5.11 9.48 4.37
N MET A 93 -5.99 9.14 3.45
CA MET A 93 -5.60 8.92 2.08
C MET A 93 -6.77 9.31 1.21
N LYS A 94 -6.60 10.38 0.44
CA LYS A 94 -7.70 11.06 -0.25
C LYS A 94 -7.53 10.87 -1.75
N PRO A 95 -8.59 10.48 -2.49
CA PRO A 95 -8.51 10.45 -3.94
C PRO A 95 -8.02 11.80 -4.48
N ASN A 96 -7.11 11.77 -5.44
CA ASN A 96 -6.61 12.96 -6.10
C ASN A 96 -7.13 13.05 -7.55
N THR A 97 -6.86 14.16 -8.22
CA THR A 97 -7.32 14.42 -9.59
C THR A 97 -6.59 13.59 -10.65
N PHE A 98 -5.57 12.82 -10.27
CA PHE A 98 -4.76 11.96 -11.15
C PHE A 98 -5.22 10.49 -11.11
N GLY A 99 -6.40 10.21 -10.57
CA GLY A 99 -6.96 8.85 -10.48
C GLY A 99 -6.28 7.97 -9.42
N GLY A 100 -5.42 8.54 -8.57
CA GLY A 100 -4.79 7.87 -7.45
C GLY A 100 -5.17 8.50 -6.11
N TYR A 101 -4.20 8.59 -5.19
CA TYR A 101 -4.43 9.07 -3.82
C TYR A 101 -3.30 9.96 -3.34
N ASP A 102 -3.63 10.98 -2.56
CA ASP A 102 -2.65 11.68 -1.72
C ASP A 102 -2.69 11.09 -0.32
N VAL A 103 -1.51 10.72 0.20
CA VAL A 103 -1.32 10.09 1.51
C VAL A 103 -0.91 11.16 2.51
N PHE A 104 -1.64 11.22 3.61
CA PHE A 104 -1.42 12.15 4.70
C PHE A 104 -1.10 11.34 5.95
N ASP A 105 0.10 11.55 6.49
CA ASP A 105 0.37 11.15 7.86
C ASP A 105 -0.52 11.95 8.81
N THR A 106 -0.83 11.34 9.94
CA THR A 106 -1.63 11.99 10.97
C THR A 106 -0.82 12.21 12.24
N SER A 107 -1.21 13.22 12.99
CA SER A 107 -0.77 13.41 14.38
C SER A 107 -2.02 13.43 15.25
N ASN A 108 -2.16 12.45 16.15
CA ASN A 108 -3.35 12.26 16.98
C ASN A 108 -4.65 12.22 16.16
N GLY A 109 -4.62 11.57 14.99
CA GLY A 109 -5.79 11.42 14.10
C GLY A 109 -6.11 12.63 13.24
N ILE A 110 -5.38 13.74 13.38
CA ILE A 110 -5.51 14.92 12.52
C ILE A 110 -4.53 14.75 11.35
N PRO A 111 -5.00 14.67 10.09
CA PRO A 111 -4.12 14.62 8.93
C PRO A 111 -3.27 15.89 8.81
N ASN A 112 -2.01 15.73 8.42
CA ASN A 112 -1.17 16.84 8.05
C ASN A 112 -1.82 17.67 6.92
N ILE A 113 -1.44 18.95 6.84
CA ILE A 113 -1.95 19.86 5.79
C ILE A 113 -1.46 19.41 4.42
N SER A 114 -0.17 19.07 4.34
CA SER A 114 0.46 18.55 3.15
C SER A 114 0.48 17.03 3.18
N PRO A 115 0.29 16.35 2.03
CA PRO A 115 0.56 14.93 1.94
C PRO A 115 2.04 14.65 2.24
N SER A 116 2.34 13.41 2.60
CA SER A 116 3.69 12.85 2.64
C SER A 116 4.04 12.17 1.31
N GLN A 117 3.04 11.68 0.58
CA GLN A 117 3.19 11.04 -0.72
C GLN A 117 1.99 11.34 -1.63
N SER A 118 2.23 11.41 -2.94
CA SER A 118 1.18 11.46 -3.96
C SER A 118 1.31 10.24 -4.85
N ILE A 119 0.20 9.54 -5.02
CA ILE A 119 0.09 8.31 -5.80
C ILE A 119 -0.73 8.64 -7.03
N LYS A 120 -0.21 8.33 -8.21
CA LYS A 120 -0.84 8.67 -9.48
C LYS A 120 -0.98 7.42 -10.32
N SER A 121 -2.09 7.29 -11.02
CA SER A 121 -2.23 6.23 -12.02
C SER A 121 -1.23 6.48 -13.15
N ASN A 122 -0.56 5.43 -13.63
CA ASN A 122 0.36 5.53 -14.75
C ASN A 122 -0.26 4.95 -16.04
N PRO A 123 0.27 5.30 -17.23
CA PRO A 123 -0.28 4.85 -18.51
C PRO A 123 -0.32 3.34 -18.70
N GLN A 124 0.45 2.58 -17.93
CA GLN A 124 0.55 1.13 -17.99
C GLN A 124 -0.52 0.42 -17.14
N GLY A 125 -1.51 1.17 -16.61
CA GLY A 125 -2.56 0.63 -15.74
C GLY A 125 -2.10 0.35 -14.31
N GLY A 126 -0.94 0.89 -13.93
CA GLY A 126 -0.33 0.79 -12.62
C GLY A 126 -0.40 2.10 -11.84
N PHE A 127 0.47 2.23 -10.84
CA PHE A 127 0.58 3.44 -10.02
C PHE A 127 2.04 3.84 -9.82
N ASP A 128 2.29 5.14 -9.86
CA ASP A 128 3.56 5.76 -9.49
C ASP A 128 3.40 6.49 -8.15
N ILE A 129 4.36 6.28 -7.25
CA ILE A 129 4.39 6.86 -5.91
C ILE A 129 5.47 7.93 -5.88
N PHE A 130 5.06 9.16 -5.62
CA PHE A 130 5.93 10.32 -5.53
C PHE A 130 6.04 10.75 -4.06
N PRO A 131 7.24 10.76 -3.46
CA PRO A 131 7.42 11.42 -2.17
C PRO A 131 7.13 12.92 -2.34
N THR A 132 6.55 13.54 -1.32
CA THR A 132 6.26 14.97 -1.35
C THR A 132 7.03 15.71 -0.26
N GLN A 133 7.51 16.90 -0.57
CA GLN A 133 8.09 17.81 0.41
C GLN A 133 7.22 19.06 0.48
N ASN A 134 6.67 19.36 1.66
CA ASN A 134 5.71 20.46 1.86
C ASN A 134 4.52 20.42 0.87
N GLY A 135 4.08 19.20 0.50
CA GLY A 135 2.97 18.96 -0.42
C GLY A 135 3.31 19.08 -1.90
N ILE A 136 4.57 19.36 -2.25
CA ILE A 136 5.05 19.36 -3.62
C ILE A 136 5.62 17.97 -3.92
N PRO A 137 5.06 17.21 -4.88
CA PRO A 137 5.60 15.93 -5.30
C PRO A 137 6.98 16.06 -5.95
N ALA A 138 7.85 15.10 -5.71
CA ALA A 138 9.09 14.95 -6.44
C ALA A 138 8.84 14.80 -7.95
N MET A 139 9.85 15.16 -8.75
CA MET A 139 9.76 15.06 -10.21
C MET A 139 9.75 13.61 -10.70
N THR A 140 10.43 12.72 -9.98
CA THR A 140 10.50 11.29 -10.28
C THR A 140 9.84 10.49 -9.17
N PRO A 141 9.21 9.35 -9.49
CA PRO A 141 8.66 8.48 -8.48
C PRO A 141 9.78 7.89 -7.63
N SER A 142 9.46 7.52 -6.39
CA SER A 142 10.32 6.65 -5.57
C SER A 142 10.02 5.18 -5.84
N GLN A 143 8.81 4.88 -6.30
CA GLN A 143 8.34 3.52 -6.54
C GLN A 143 7.25 3.52 -7.62
N SER A 144 7.24 2.49 -8.46
CA SER A 144 6.13 2.21 -9.37
C SER A 144 5.59 0.81 -9.14
N ILE A 145 4.30 0.67 -9.42
CA ILE A 145 3.52 -0.57 -9.31
C ILE A 145 3.03 -0.88 -10.71
N HIS A 146 3.51 -1.95 -11.32
CA HIS A 146 3.13 -2.34 -12.68
C HIS A 146 2.29 -3.61 -12.66
N PRO A 147 1.19 -3.69 -13.41
CA PRO A 147 0.47 -4.95 -13.58
C PRO A 147 1.37 -6.03 -14.18
N ASN A 148 1.26 -7.25 -13.68
CA ASN A 148 1.89 -8.45 -14.25
C ASN A 148 0.84 -9.57 -14.39
N ILE A 149 1.24 -10.73 -14.91
CA ILE A 149 0.34 -11.85 -15.20
C ILE A 149 -0.42 -12.35 -13.93
N GLN A 150 0.24 -12.30 -12.77
CA GLN A 150 -0.26 -12.85 -11.50
C GLN A 150 -0.72 -11.79 -10.48
N GLY A 151 -0.60 -10.50 -10.83
CA GLY A 151 -0.85 -9.38 -9.92
C GLY A 151 -0.03 -8.17 -10.33
N PHE A 152 0.97 -7.81 -9.52
CA PHE A 152 1.73 -6.58 -9.71
C PHE A 152 3.21 -6.72 -9.33
N ASP A 153 4.07 -6.00 -10.05
CA ASP A 153 5.48 -5.81 -9.74
C ASP A 153 5.70 -4.47 -9.05
N VAL A 154 6.55 -4.43 -8.02
CA VAL A 154 7.02 -3.20 -7.39
C VAL A 154 8.43 -2.90 -7.82
N ILE A 155 8.61 -1.77 -8.50
CA ILE A 155 9.92 -1.31 -8.95
C ILE A 155 10.30 -0.11 -8.09
N GLN A 156 11.43 -0.16 -7.40
CA GLN A 156 11.97 1.02 -6.73
C GLN A 156 12.71 1.89 -7.73
N TYR A 157 12.75 3.19 -7.45
CA TYR A 157 13.54 4.15 -8.18
C TYR A 157 14.63 4.70 -7.27
N ASN A 158 15.87 4.62 -7.73
CA ASN A 158 16.99 5.26 -7.06
C ASN A 158 17.44 6.47 -7.88
N ASN A 159 17.28 7.67 -7.32
CA ASN A 159 17.57 8.93 -7.99
C ASN A 159 16.92 9.05 -9.38
N GLY A 160 15.67 8.58 -9.51
CA GLY A 160 14.91 8.61 -10.77
C GLY A 160 15.22 7.50 -11.76
N ILE A 161 16.13 6.58 -11.44
CA ILE A 161 16.43 5.41 -12.27
C ILE A 161 15.70 4.19 -11.69
N PRO A 162 14.84 3.50 -12.47
CA PRO A 162 14.17 2.29 -12.00
C PRO A 162 15.17 1.14 -11.80
N GLU A 163 14.94 0.33 -10.77
CA GLU A 163 15.62 -0.95 -10.62
C GLU A 163 15.30 -1.87 -11.80
N LEU A 164 16.30 -2.65 -12.23
CA LEU A 164 16.15 -3.60 -13.35
C LEU A 164 15.15 -4.71 -13.06
N PHE A 165 14.99 -5.04 -11.78
CA PHE A 165 14.12 -6.10 -11.32
C PHE A 165 13.15 -5.54 -10.28
N PRO A 166 11.95 -6.11 -10.16
CA PRO A 166 11.07 -5.74 -9.06
C PRO A 166 11.76 -6.05 -7.73
N SER A 167 11.48 -5.20 -6.74
CA SER A 167 11.84 -5.34 -5.31
C SER A 167 10.82 -6.17 -4.52
N LYS A 168 9.57 -6.20 -5.02
CA LYS A 168 8.47 -7.00 -4.48
C LYS A 168 7.52 -7.40 -5.60
N VAL A 169 6.76 -8.47 -5.37
CA VAL A 169 5.63 -8.88 -6.21
C VAL A 169 4.37 -9.03 -5.36
N ILE A 170 3.24 -8.52 -5.84
CA ILE A 170 1.91 -8.90 -5.33
C ILE A 170 1.38 -10.00 -6.19
N LYS A 171 0.84 -11.01 -5.53
CA LYS A 171 -0.06 -11.97 -6.15
C LYS A 171 -1.47 -11.76 -5.65
N VAL A 172 -2.41 -11.77 -6.59
CA VAL A 172 -3.84 -11.85 -6.30
C VAL A 172 -4.17 -13.32 -6.12
N LYS A 173 -4.55 -13.72 -4.91
CA LYS A 173 -4.80 -15.13 -4.59
C LYS A 173 -6.10 -15.64 -5.23
N ASP A 174 -7.11 -14.79 -5.32
CA ASP A 174 -8.47 -15.17 -5.68
C ASP A 174 -8.80 -14.88 -7.17
N LYS A 175 -7.81 -15.04 -8.06
CA LYS A 175 -8.06 -14.93 -9.50
C LYS A 175 -8.78 -16.22 -9.96
N PRO A 176 -9.93 -16.13 -10.65
CA PRO A 176 -10.63 -17.32 -11.16
C PRO A 176 -9.78 -18.11 -12.15
#